data_AF-A0A7V6SIF9-F1
#
_entry.id   AF-A0A7V6SIF9-F1
#
_cell.length_a   1.000
_cell.length_b   1.000
_cell.length_c   1.000
_cell.angle_alpha   90.00
_cell.angle_beta   90.00
_cell.angle_gamma   90.00
#
_symmetry.space_group_name_H-M   'P 1'
#
loop_
_entity.id
_entity.type
_entity.pdbx_description
1 polymer ?
#
loop_
_entity_poly.entity_id
_entity_poly.type
_entity_poly.pdbx_seq_one_letter_code
_entity_poly.pdbx_strand_id
1 'polypeptide(L)'
;MKVALLAHDRFPIRAPFAGGHESFTWHLTRELRRQGIEVVLFAGPGSDPALGAEELGFTPPPISERARADVSMPPGAQVEETVAYLGAMRALAARPDVDAVHNNSLHYLPIALADTLPQPFVTTLHSPPTPWMEPVLDLNPRSHTVAVSAAVAEMWSHVTEARIIRNGVDVDAWSFGPGGDHLVWMGRIVPEKA
;
A
#
# COMPACT_ATOMS: atom_id res chain seq x y z
N MET A 1 20.92 -4.01 4.43
CA MET A 1 19.96 -3.33 3.55
C MET A 1 18.74 -2.99 4.37
N LYS A 2 18.23 -1.77 4.24
CA LYS A 2 17.07 -1.24 4.94
C LYS A 2 16.03 -0.73 3.96
N VAL A 3 14.81 -1.27 4.06
CA VAL A 3 13.69 -0.93 3.17
C VAL A 3 12.60 -0.27 3.98
N ALA A 4 12.05 0.83 3.46
CA ALA A 4 10.83 1.39 3.99
C ALA A 4 9.62 0.88 3.19
N LEU A 5 8.61 0.37 3.89
CA LEU A 5 7.34 -0.05 3.31
C LEU A 5 6.24 0.95 3.70
N LEU A 6 5.55 1.50 2.70
CA LEU A 6 4.32 2.28 2.92
C LEU A 6 3.12 1.36 2.71
N ALA A 7 2.40 1.04 3.79
CA ALA A 7 1.18 0.22 3.74
C ALA A 7 -0.08 1.10 3.59
N HIS A 8 -1.25 0.46 3.65
CA HIS A 8 -2.52 1.15 3.78
C HIS A 8 -2.60 1.90 5.12
N ASP A 9 -3.08 3.14 5.10
CA ASP A 9 -3.37 4.00 6.25
C ASP A 9 -4.61 3.56 7.05
N ARG A 10 -5.62 2.98 6.40
CA ARG A 10 -6.95 2.79 6.99
C ARG A 10 -7.15 1.42 7.62
N PHE A 11 -6.63 0.36 6.99
CA PHE A 11 -6.82 -1.00 7.47
C PHE A 11 -5.56 -1.50 8.18
N PRO A 12 -5.70 -2.09 9.38
CA PRO A 12 -4.56 -2.57 10.13
C PRO A 12 -3.90 -3.74 9.39
N ILE A 13 -2.58 -3.75 9.38
CA ILE A 13 -1.77 -4.82 8.81
C ILE A 13 -1.69 -5.96 9.85
N ARG A 14 -2.79 -6.68 10.02
CA ARG A 14 -2.91 -7.86 10.89
C ARG A 14 -4.07 -8.78 10.47
N ALA A 15 -3.98 -10.04 10.85
CA ALA A 15 -5.10 -10.98 10.71
C ALA A 15 -6.20 -10.69 11.76
N PRO A 16 -7.49 -10.88 11.43
CA PRO A 16 -8.01 -11.17 10.09
C PRO A 16 -7.87 -9.94 9.17
N PHE A 17 -7.35 -10.16 7.97
CA PHE A 17 -7.06 -9.09 7.01
C PHE A 17 -8.34 -8.56 6.37
N ALA A 18 -8.39 -7.24 6.13
CA ALA A 18 -9.51 -6.61 5.41
C ALA A 18 -9.55 -7.02 3.93
N GLY A 19 -8.39 -7.27 3.33
CA GLY A 19 -8.23 -7.73 1.96
C GLY A 19 -6.83 -8.26 1.66
N GLY A 20 -6.59 -8.52 0.36
CA GLY A 20 -5.32 -9.07 -0.12
C GLY A 20 -4.14 -8.09 -0.03
N HIS A 21 -4.41 -6.79 0.04
CA HIS A 21 -3.37 -5.78 0.17
C HIS A 21 -2.75 -5.77 1.58
N GLU A 22 -3.58 -5.87 2.62
CA GLU A 22 -3.10 -5.95 4.00
C GLU A 22 -2.35 -7.27 4.24
N SER A 23 -2.85 -8.38 3.71
CA SER A 23 -2.16 -9.68 3.82
C SER A 23 -0.82 -9.66 3.08
N PHE A 24 -0.77 -9.11 1.86
CA PHE A 24 0.46 -8.95 1.10
C PHE A 24 1.52 -8.19 1.90
N THR A 25 1.17 -7.01 2.44
CA THR A 25 2.13 -6.18 3.18
C THR A 25 2.60 -6.86 4.47
N TRP A 26 1.70 -7.58 5.16
CA TRP A 26 2.06 -8.36 6.34
C TRP A 26 3.07 -9.46 6.01
N HIS A 27 2.81 -10.25 4.96
CA HIS A 27 3.71 -11.33 4.53
C HIS A 27 5.04 -10.78 4.01
N LEU A 28 5.01 -9.74 3.18
CA LEU A 28 6.21 -9.09 2.65
C LEU A 28 7.11 -8.56 3.77
N THR A 29 6.55 -7.86 4.75
CA THR A 29 7.31 -7.32 5.88
C THR A 29 8.04 -8.43 6.64
N ARG A 30 7.34 -9.53 6.94
CA ARG A 30 7.91 -10.65 7.70
C ARG A 30 8.97 -11.39 6.90
N GLU A 31 8.72 -11.61 5.62
CA GLU A 31 9.62 -12.37 4.76
C GLU A 31 10.91 -11.60 4.46
N LEU A 32 10.84 -10.30 4.23
CA LEU A 32 12.03 -9.45 4.11
C LEU A 32 12.87 -9.51 5.40
N ARG A 33 12.24 -9.39 6.57
CA ARG A 33 12.93 -9.52 7.86
C ARG A 33 13.54 -10.89 8.06
N ARG A 34 12.84 -11.96 7.68
CA ARG A 34 13.36 -13.33 7.74
C ARG A 34 14.61 -13.51 6.89
N GLN A 35 14.71 -12.79 5.77
CA GLN A 35 15.89 -12.74 4.91
C GLN A 35 16.99 -11.79 5.41
N GLY A 36 16.84 -11.21 6.60
CA GLY A 36 17.83 -10.31 7.21
C GLY A 36 17.77 -8.87 6.69
N ILE A 37 16.73 -8.50 5.95
CA ILE A 37 16.51 -7.12 5.51
C ILE A 37 15.85 -6.35 6.65
N GLU A 38 16.42 -5.20 7.01
CA GLU A 38 15.80 -4.30 7.97
C GLU A 38 14.59 -3.64 7.31
N VAL A 39 13.44 -3.67 7.99
CA VAL A 39 12.20 -3.10 7.45
C VAL A 39 11.66 -2.06 8.40
N VAL A 40 11.50 -0.83 7.89
CA VAL A 40 10.65 0.17 8.53
C VAL A 40 9.30 0.18 7.84
N LEU A 41 8.25 -0.16 8.59
CA LEU A 41 6.89 -0.24 8.07
C LEU A 41 6.12 0.99 8.54
N PHE A 42 5.53 1.73 7.61
CA PHE A 42 4.47 2.70 7.90
C PHE A 42 3.13 2.04 7.66
N ALA A 43 2.25 1.98 8.66
CA ALA A 43 0.96 1.31 8.55
C ALA A 43 -0.12 1.97 9.41
N GLY A 44 -1.39 1.78 9.02
CA GLY A 44 -2.53 2.27 9.78
C GLY A 44 -2.59 1.78 11.25
N PRO A 45 -3.37 2.48 12.09
CA PRO A 45 -3.51 2.18 13.50
C PRO A 45 -4.01 0.78 13.77
N GLY A 46 -3.51 0.18 14.85
CA GLY A 46 -3.93 -1.16 15.29
C GLY A 46 -3.37 -2.31 14.44
N SER A 47 -2.33 -2.06 13.63
CA SER A 47 -1.54 -3.11 12.97
C SER A 47 -0.88 -4.08 13.96
N ASP A 48 -0.39 -5.23 13.48
CA ASP A 48 0.25 -6.24 14.32
C ASP A 48 1.48 -5.66 15.07
N PRO A 49 1.49 -5.63 16.42
CA PRO A 49 2.60 -5.06 17.18
C PRO A 49 3.96 -5.71 16.89
N ALA A 50 3.98 -6.99 16.50
CA ALA A 50 5.21 -7.68 16.13
C ALA A 50 5.86 -7.11 14.84
N LEU A 51 5.09 -6.37 14.03
CA LEU A 51 5.63 -5.64 12.89
C LEU A 51 6.37 -4.37 13.31
N GLY A 52 6.18 -3.86 14.53
CA GLY A 52 6.84 -2.63 14.98
C GLY A 52 6.63 -1.48 14.01
N ALA A 53 5.39 -1.35 13.48
CA ALA A 53 5.06 -0.35 12.49
C ALA A 53 5.11 1.06 13.11
N GLU A 54 5.65 2.00 12.36
CA GLU A 54 5.43 3.43 12.58
C GLU A 54 4.00 3.74 12.13
N GLU A 55 3.15 4.09 13.10
CA GLU A 55 1.75 4.29 12.83
C GLU A 55 1.53 5.49 11.89
N LEU A 56 0.83 5.25 10.79
CA LEU A 56 0.23 6.28 9.95
C LEU A 56 -0.94 6.88 10.73
N GLY A 57 -0.61 7.76 11.65
CA GLY A 57 -1.55 8.40 12.55
C GLY A 57 -1.38 9.90 12.45
N PHE A 58 -2.13 10.53 11.55
CA PHE A 58 -2.51 11.92 11.76
C PHE A 58 -3.91 11.90 12.35
N THR A 59 -4.04 12.33 13.59
CA THR A 59 -5.34 12.71 14.15
C THR A 59 -5.49 14.21 13.88
N PRO A 60 -6.16 14.63 12.79
CA PRO A 60 -6.37 16.05 12.59
C PRO A 60 -7.09 16.65 13.79
N PRO A 61 -6.82 17.91 14.15
CA PRO A 61 -7.83 18.68 14.85
C PRO A 61 -9.13 18.60 14.02
N PRO A 62 -10.32 18.53 14.67
CA PRO A 62 -11.57 18.44 13.94
C PRO A 62 -11.59 19.47 12.82
N ILE A 63 -11.91 19.03 11.59
CA ILE A 63 -11.98 19.93 10.44
C ILE A 63 -12.85 21.13 10.85
N SER A 64 -12.43 22.36 10.57
CA SER A 64 -13.19 23.52 11.04
C SER A 64 -14.59 23.58 10.41
N GLU A 65 -15.56 24.20 11.08
CA GLU A 65 -16.90 24.41 10.51
C GLU A 65 -16.84 25.18 9.18
N ARG A 66 -15.91 26.15 9.05
CA ARG A 66 -15.69 26.89 7.81
C ARG A 66 -15.23 25.99 6.68
N ALA A 67 -14.31 25.07 6.94
CA ALA A 67 -13.83 24.12 5.93
C ALA A 67 -14.92 23.11 5.54
N ARG A 68 -15.75 22.66 6.50
CA ARG A 68 -16.90 21.80 6.20
C ARG A 68 -18.00 22.48 5.39
N ALA A 69 -18.08 23.81 5.45
CA ALA A 69 -19.06 24.59 4.70
C ALA A 69 -18.63 24.87 3.24
N ASP A 70 -17.38 24.56 2.87
CA ASP A 70 -16.93 24.67 1.48
C ASP A 70 -17.61 23.58 0.63
N VAL A 71 -18.28 24.00 -0.45
CA VAL A 71 -18.93 23.10 -1.40
C VAL A 71 -17.96 22.14 -2.09
N SER A 72 -16.68 22.49 -2.12
CA SER A 72 -15.60 21.70 -2.72
C SER A 72 -14.85 20.86 -1.69
N MET A 73 -15.31 20.80 -0.44
CA MET A 73 -14.65 20.00 0.60
C MET A 73 -14.63 18.52 0.21
N PRO A 74 -13.45 17.88 0.09
CA PRO A 74 -13.38 16.45 -0.14
C PRO A 74 -13.87 15.68 1.09
N PRO A 75 -14.22 14.39 0.95
CA PRO A 75 -14.55 13.55 2.10
C PRO A 75 -13.47 13.65 3.19
N GLY A 76 -13.87 13.83 4.46
CA GLY A 76 -12.92 14.03 5.57
C GLY A 76 -11.87 12.93 5.68
N ALA A 77 -12.26 11.67 5.43
CA ALA A 77 -11.34 10.54 5.40
C ALA A 77 -10.22 10.69 4.35
N GLN A 78 -10.52 11.28 3.19
CA GLN A 78 -9.50 11.53 2.16
C GLN A 78 -8.51 12.61 2.61
N VAL A 79 -8.97 13.61 3.37
CA VAL A 79 -8.08 14.64 3.97
C VAL A 79 -7.16 13.99 5.01
N GLU A 80 -7.71 13.18 5.90
CA GLU A 80 -6.98 12.42 6.91
C GLU A 80 -5.90 11.54 6.29
N GLU A 81 -6.27 10.72 5.32
CA GLU A 81 -5.38 9.84 4.55
C GLU A 81 -4.25 10.62 3.87
N THR A 82 -4.60 11.73 3.18
CA THR A 82 -3.62 12.57 2.48
C THR A 82 -2.59 13.14 3.46
N VAL A 83 -3.03 13.63 4.63
CA VAL A 83 -2.10 14.19 5.62
C VAL A 83 -1.26 13.11 6.29
N ALA A 84 -1.82 11.91 6.53
CA ALA A 84 -1.05 10.78 7.06
C ALA A 84 0.10 10.40 6.12
N TYR A 85 -0.15 10.27 4.81
CA TYR A 85 0.92 10.00 3.85
C TYR A 85 1.90 11.16 3.69
N LEU A 86 1.46 12.41 3.81
CA LEU A 86 2.38 13.55 3.83
C LEU A 86 3.34 13.44 5.03
N GLY A 87 2.83 13.08 6.20
CA GLY A 87 3.63 12.82 7.40
C GLY A 87 4.66 11.71 7.17
N ALA A 88 4.24 10.59 6.59
CA ALA A 88 5.11 9.47 6.26
C ALA A 88 6.23 9.86 5.29
N MET A 89 5.90 10.60 4.22
CA MET A 89 6.90 11.07 3.26
C MET A 89 7.89 12.05 3.89
N ARG A 90 7.44 12.91 4.82
CA ARG A 90 8.34 13.79 5.59
C ARG A 90 9.26 13.01 6.52
N ALA A 91 8.75 11.97 7.19
CA ALA A 91 9.56 11.09 8.03
C ALA A 91 10.61 10.33 7.20
N LEU A 92 10.22 9.84 6.02
CA LEU A 92 11.12 9.19 5.06
C LEU A 92 12.24 10.11 4.56
N ALA A 93 11.92 11.36 4.23
CA ALA A 93 12.91 12.34 3.80
C ALA A 93 13.99 12.61 4.87
N ALA A 94 13.67 12.38 6.15
CA ALA A 94 14.62 12.50 7.26
C ALA A 94 15.44 11.21 7.53
N ARG A 95 15.28 10.16 6.71
CA ARG A 95 15.93 8.85 6.87
C ARG A 95 16.89 8.52 5.72
N PRO A 96 18.11 9.10 5.74
CA PRO A 96 19.14 8.75 4.74
C PRO A 96 19.67 7.33 4.90
N ASP A 97 19.34 6.64 6.00
CA ASP A 97 19.71 5.25 6.29
C ASP A 97 18.82 4.22 5.56
N VAL A 98 17.71 4.66 4.95
CA VAL A 98 16.87 3.80 4.10
C VAL A 98 17.51 3.68 2.73
N ASP A 99 17.69 2.45 2.26
CA ASP A 99 18.28 2.13 0.95
C ASP A 99 17.25 2.16 -0.19
N ALA A 100 15.98 1.84 0.10
CA ALA A 100 14.90 1.80 -0.89
C ALA A 100 13.52 2.01 -0.23
N VAL A 101 12.58 2.58 -0.98
CA VAL A 101 11.18 2.76 -0.57
C VAL A 101 10.27 1.91 -1.46
N HIS A 102 9.40 1.13 -0.84
CA HIS A 102 8.37 0.34 -1.52
C HIS A 102 6.99 0.80 -1.06
N ASN A 103 6.30 1.45 -1.99
CA ASN A 103 4.95 1.93 -1.83
C ASN A 103 3.91 0.86 -2.18
N ASN A 104 3.08 0.50 -1.20
CA ASN A 104 1.89 -0.31 -1.39
C ASN A 104 0.60 0.48 -1.12
N SER A 105 0.67 1.76 -0.75
CA SER A 105 -0.43 2.49 -0.09
C SER A 105 -1.68 2.78 -0.92
N LEU A 106 -1.71 2.44 -2.21
CA LEU A 106 -2.77 2.76 -3.18
C LEU A 106 -3.14 4.25 -3.28
N HIS A 107 -2.29 5.12 -2.74
CA HIS A 107 -2.50 6.56 -2.72
C HIS A 107 -1.55 7.26 -3.71
N TYR A 108 -2.02 8.34 -4.32
CA TYR A 108 -1.25 9.10 -5.31
C TYR A 108 -0.09 9.89 -4.69
N LEU A 109 -0.28 10.39 -3.45
CA LEU A 109 0.67 11.32 -2.83
C LEU A 109 2.10 10.77 -2.68
N PRO A 110 2.33 9.53 -2.21
CA PRO A 110 3.70 8.98 -2.17
C PRO A 110 4.38 8.94 -3.54
N ILE A 111 3.63 8.66 -4.61
CA ILE A 111 4.15 8.65 -5.99
C ILE A 111 4.51 10.08 -6.42
N ALA A 112 3.65 11.05 -6.11
CA ALA A 112 3.87 12.47 -6.44
C ALA A 112 5.12 13.03 -5.74
N LEU A 113 5.43 12.52 -4.55
CA LEU A 113 6.58 12.94 -3.76
C LEU A 113 7.81 12.04 -3.92
N ALA A 114 7.74 10.97 -4.73
CA ALA A 114 8.84 10.02 -4.88
C ALA A 114 10.14 10.69 -5.34
N ASP A 115 10.07 11.67 -6.24
CA ASP A 115 11.23 12.41 -6.75
C ASP A 115 11.90 13.34 -5.71
N THR A 116 11.26 13.55 -4.56
CA THR A 116 11.83 14.31 -3.45
C THR A 116 12.77 13.47 -2.58
N LEU A 117 12.75 12.15 -2.76
CA LEU A 117 13.59 11.20 -2.04
C LEU A 117 14.81 10.81 -2.90
N PRO A 118 16.03 10.74 -2.33
CA PRO A 118 17.19 10.24 -3.05
C PRO A 118 17.14 8.71 -3.28
N GLN A 119 16.32 7.99 -2.53
CA GLN A 119 16.20 6.53 -2.61
C GLN A 119 15.42 6.07 -3.84
N PRO A 120 15.76 4.90 -4.40
CA PRO A 120 14.88 4.21 -5.35
C PRO A 120 13.48 4.00 -4.76
N PHE A 121 12.47 4.31 -5.57
CA PHE A 121 11.06 4.24 -5.18
C PHE A 121 10.33 3.25 -6.08
N VAL A 122 9.73 2.22 -5.48
CA VAL A 122 8.97 1.18 -6.18
C VAL A 122 7.52 1.24 -5.73
N THR A 123 6.57 1.28 -6.68
CA THR A 123 5.13 1.18 -6.39
C THR A 123 4.58 -0.14 -6.87
N THR A 124 3.88 -0.87 -5.99
CA THR A 124 3.12 -2.07 -6.42
C THR A 124 1.68 -1.71 -6.76
N LEU A 125 1.27 -2.07 -7.97
CA LEU A 125 -0.07 -1.93 -8.51
C LEU A 125 -0.87 -3.19 -8.13
N HIS A 126 -1.82 -3.03 -7.21
CA HIS A 126 -2.69 -4.13 -6.74
C HIS A 126 -4.08 -4.13 -7.38
N SER A 127 -4.52 -2.97 -7.88
CA SER A 127 -5.86 -2.73 -8.41
C SER A 127 -5.80 -2.13 -9.81
N PRO A 128 -6.93 -2.00 -10.51
CA PRO A 128 -7.01 -1.18 -11.73
C PRO A 128 -6.58 0.28 -11.50
N PRO A 129 -6.29 1.02 -12.58
CA PRO A 129 -6.00 2.45 -12.54
C PRO A 129 -7.04 3.28 -11.78
N THR A 130 -6.58 4.31 -11.09
CA THR A 130 -7.42 5.28 -10.40
C THR A 130 -7.17 6.68 -10.97
N PRO A 131 -8.19 7.56 -10.98
CA PRO A 131 -8.07 8.89 -11.59
C PRO A 131 -7.01 9.78 -10.93
N TRP A 132 -6.56 9.44 -9.73
CA TRP A 132 -5.51 10.17 -9.02
C TRP A 132 -4.11 9.64 -9.30
N MET A 133 -3.95 8.32 -9.51
CA MET A 133 -2.64 7.70 -9.70
C MET A 133 -2.16 7.78 -11.14
N GLU A 134 -3.07 7.67 -12.13
CA GLU A 134 -2.73 7.77 -13.56
C GLU A 134 -1.90 9.02 -13.90
N PRO A 135 -2.37 10.26 -13.62
CA PRO A 135 -1.60 11.45 -13.98
C PRO A 135 -0.30 11.58 -13.19
N VAL A 136 -0.24 11.04 -11.97
CA VAL A 136 0.96 11.17 -11.12
C VAL A 136 2.06 10.22 -11.56
N LEU A 137 1.72 9.00 -12.00
CA LEU A 137 2.68 8.08 -12.61
C LEU A 137 3.20 8.62 -13.94
N ASP A 138 2.35 9.25 -14.75
CA ASP A 138 2.76 9.90 -16.01
C ASP A 138 3.76 11.05 -15.76
N LEU A 139 3.53 11.84 -14.70
CA LEU A 139 4.45 12.92 -14.28
C LEU A 139 5.74 12.41 -13.61
N ASN A 140 5.81 11.14 -13.20
CA ASN A 140 6.97 10.56 -12.55
C ASN A 140 7.41 9.24 -13.23
N PRO A 141 7.95 9.32 -14.46
CA PRO A 141 8.37 8.14 -15.22
C PRO A 141 9.56 7.40 -14.61
N ARG A 142 10.24 8.01 -13.62
CA ARG A 142 11.33 7.36 -12.87
C ARG A 142 10.82 6.41 -11.79
N SER A 143 9.54 6.51 -11.42
CA SER A 143 8.93 5.61 -10.44
C SER A 143 8.83 4.21 -11.03
N HIS A 144 9.49 3.25 -10.39
CA HIS A 144 9.43 1.87 -10.84
C HIS A 144 8.11 1.25 -10.42
N THR A 145 7.39 0.65 -11.36
CA THR A 145 6.11 -0.01 -11.08
C THR A 145 6.23 -1.52 -11.16
N VAL A 146 5.54 -2.19 -10.23
CA VAL A 146 5.40 -3.64 -10.19
C VAL A 146 3.92 -3.98 -10.23
N ALA A 147 3.50 -4.89 -11.09
CA ALA A 147 2.12 -5.38 -11.14
C ALA A 147 2.04 -6.79 -10.55
N VAL A 148 1.03 -7.02 -9.69
CA VAL A 148 0.82 -8.33 -9.03
C VAL A 148 0.33 -9.43 -9.97
N SER A 149 -0.03 -9.09 -11.20
CA SER A 149 -0.44 -10.05 -12.23
C SER A 149 -0.29 -9.47 -13.63
N ALA A 150 -0.33 -10.32 -14.65
CA ALA A 150 -0.37 -9.89 -16.05
C ALA A 150 -1.64 -9.11 -16.37
N ALA A 151 -2.79 -9.46 -15.76
CA ALA A 151 -4.05 -8.75 -15.96
C ALA A 151 -3.97 -7.32 -15.41
N VAL A 152 -3.36 -7.14 -14.23
CA VAL A 152 -3.13 -5.79 -13.68
C VAL A 152 -2.13 -5.03 -14.56
N ALA A 153 -1.02 -5.65 -14.99
CA ALA A 153 -0.07 -4.97 -15.90
C ALA A 153 -0.76 -4.48 -17.18
N GLU A 154 -1.64 -5.29 -17.77
CA GLU A 154 -2.40 -4.91 -18.97
C GLU A 154 -3.33 -3.71 -18.71
N MET A 155 -4.02 -3.68 -17.56
CA MET A 155 -4.90 -2.54 -17.20
C MET A 155 -4.14 -1.22 -17.05
N TRP A 156 -2.84 -1.26 -16.78
CA TRP A 156 -1.99 -0.07 -16.57
C TRP A 156 -1.06 0.24 -17.74
N SER A 157 -1.09 -0.55 -18.82
CA SER A 157 -0.12 -0.48 -19.92
C SER A 157 -0.17 0.84 -20.70
N HIS A 158 -1.27 1.59 -20.61
CA HIS A 158 -1.39 2.94 -21.18
C HIS A 158 -0.73 4.04 -20.33
N VAL A 159 -0.27 3.72 -19.11
CA VAL A 159 0.37 4.67 -18.18
C VAL A 159 1.83 4.28 -17.88
N THR A 160 2.11 2.99 -17.72
CA THR A 160 3.43 2.52 -17.25
C THR A 160 3.74 1.10 -17.71
N GLU A 161 5.02 0.82 -17.99
CA GLU A 161 5.51 -0.54 -18.25
C GLU A 161 5.87 -1.24 -16.93
N ALA A 162 4.86 -1.81 -16.27
CA ALA A 162 5.04 -2.45 -14.97
C ALA A 162 5.70 -3.82 -15.06
N ARG A 163 6.71 -4.07 -14.22
CA ARG A 163 7.29 -5.42 -14.07
C ARG A 163 6.28 -6.34 -13.39
N ILE A 164 6.03 -7.51 -13.96
CA ILE A 164 5.11 -8.49 -13.35
C ILE A 164 5.85 -9.29 -12.27
N ILE A 165 5.41 -9.15 -11.02
CA ILE A 165 5.82 -10.00 -9.89
C ILE A 165 4.53 -10.53 -9.25
N ARG A 166 4.26 -11.82 -9.41
CA ARG A 166 3.02 -12.42 -8.92
C ARG A 166 2.98 -12.46 -7.40
N ASN A 167 1.79 -12.26 -6.83
CA ASN A 167 1.56 -12.58 -5.43
C ASN A 167 1.86 -14.07 -5.15
N GLY A 168 2.42 -14.32 -3.97
CA GLY A 168 2.73 -15.66 -3.49
C GLY A 168 1.90 -16.03 -2.27
N VAL A 169 1.86 -17.32 -1.97
CA VAL A 169 1.32 -17.89 -0.73
C VAL A 169 2.39 -18.76 -0.09
N ASP A 170 2.37 -18.85 1.24
CA ASP A 170 3.22 -19.77 1.98
C ASP A 170 2.68 -21.19 1.82
N VAL A 171 3.40 -22.03 1.06
CA VAL A 171 3.00 -23.41 0.76
C VAL A 171 3.18 -24.37 1.94
N ASP A 172 3.98 -23.98 2.94
CA ASP A 172 4.13 -24.75 4.17
C ASP A 172 2.94 -24.48 5.11
N ALA A 173 2.41 -23.24 5.09
CA ALA A 173 1.17 -22.89 5.80
C ALA A 173 -0.11 -23.33 5.05
N TRP A 174 -0.08 -23.32 3.71
CA TRP A 174 -1.20 -23.69 2.84
C TRP A 174 -0.87 -24.97 2.06
N SER A 175 -0.92 -26.10 2.77
CA SER A 175 -0.70 -27.42 2.19
C SER A 175 -1.93 -27.93 1.43
N PHE A 176 -1.70 -28.74 0.39
CA PHE A 176 -2.77 -29.41 -0.34
C PHE A 176 -3.55 -30.37 0.58
N GLY A 177 -4.86 -30.17 0.67
CA GLY A 177 -5.78 -31.05 1.41
C GLY A 177 -6.46 -32.08 0.52
N PRO A 178 -7.13 -33.10 1.09
CA PRO A 178 -7.81 -34.14 0.30
C PRO A 178 -9.02 -33.65 -0.50
N GLY A 179 -9.50 -32.42 -0.25
CA GLY A 179 -10.74 -31.90 -0.82
C GLY A 179 -11.99 -32.47 -0.15
N GLY A 180 -13.16 -32.23 -0.74
CA GLY A 180 -14.45 -32.74 -0.26
C GLY A 180 -15.60 -32.38 -1.21
N ASP A 181 -16.82 -32.78 -0.86
CA ASP A 181 -18.01 -32.61 -1.71
C ASP A 181 -18.70 -31.23 -1.58
N HIS A 182 -18.09 -30.32 -0.82
CA HIS A 182 -18.63 -28.99 -0.56
C HIS A 182 -17.98 -27.92 -1.44
N LEU A 183 -18.77 -26.90 -1.80
CA LEU A 183 -18.27 -25.70 -2.43
C LEU A 183 -17.85 -24.69 -1.36
N VAL A 184 -16.69 -24.05 -1.58
CA VAL A 184 -16.18 -22.99 -0.72
C VAL A 184 -16.04 -21.72 -1.56
N TRP A 185 -16.55 -20.61 -1.03
CA TRP A 185 -16.32 -19.28 -1.56
C TRP A 185 -15.71 -18.41 -0.46
N MET A 186 -14.65 -17.67 -0.80
CA MET A 186 -13.98 -16.76 0.12
C MET A 186 -13.68 -15.44 -0.59
N GLY A 187 -14.19 -14.34 -0.03
CA GLY A 187 -14.02 -13.00 -0.57
C GLY A 187 -14.86 -11.96 0.17
N ARG A 188 -14.69 -10.69 -0.20
CA ARG A 188 -15.58 -9.62 0.27
C ARG A 188 -16.92 -9.73 -0.45
N ILE A 189 -18.03 -9.61 0.28
CA ILE A 189 -19.37 -9.54 -0.29
C ILE A 189 -19.58 -8.13 -0.85
N VAL A 190 -19.24 -7.93 -2.12
CA VAL A 190 -19.39 -6.66 -2.86
C VAL A 190 -19.92 -6.93 -4.27
N PRO A 191 -20.60 -5.98 -4.94
CA PRO A 191 -21.21 -6.21 -6.25
C PRO A 191 -20.23 -6.70 -7.33
N GLU A 192 -18.97 -6.28 -7.26
CA GLU A 192 -17.89 -6.74 -8.15
C GLU A 192 -17.59 -8.25 -8.02
N LYS A 193 -18.08 -8.91 -6.96
CA LYS A 193 -17.82 -10.33 -6.64
C LYS A 193 -19.09 -11.19 -6.65
N ALA A 194 -20.22 -10.63 -7.08
CA ALA A 194 -21.50 -11.31 -7.23
C ALA A 194 -21.63 -12.03 -8.59
#